data_AF-A0A359E971-F1
#
_entry.id   AF-A0A359E971-F1
#
_cell.length_a   1.000
_cell.length_b   1.000
_cell.length_c   1.000
_cell.angle_alpha   90.00
_cell.angle_beta   90.00
_cell.angle_gamma   90.00
#
_symmetry.space_group_name_H-M   'P 1'
#
loop_
_entity.id
_entity.type
_entity.pdbx_description
1 polymer ?
#
loop_
_entity_poly.entity_id
_entity_poly.type
_entity_poly.pdbx_seq_one_letter_code
_entity_poly.pdbx_strand_id
1 'polypeptide(L)'
;MKNFKYIWVLGILVTLAIIIVPILILMPKNAKAQDSPWENVPIHKPHTDHSQIVKGPFETGADVTKACLECHEDAAFSVMQTSHWTWESQPFDVPWRDEPVTIGKKNQINNFCIGTQGNQKKCMSCHIGYGWEDANFDFANQENVDCLACHADVNLYGKSDYGYPAAGIDLAAAAQSVRNPTRENCGGCHFDGGGGNGVKHGDLDEHLYFPEATLDVHMGELDFQCTDCHQTKDHQILGRLVVDNYTIDPQEQVACTDCHASDLHADDRINAHTQTVACQTCHIPDIGVKDPTKVYWDWSTAGQDLPENHFTYLKIKGSFVYESDFAPAYSWFNGNLEYRYLLGDKIDPTQPTILDQPAGSITDPNAKIYPFKIHVARQPYDTVNNYLLQPLTAREDGFWTTFDWPSALQLGSDIVGMDFSGEYDFAETWMYWPVTHMVPPSEKALTCNFCHGPEGRMDWQALGYLGDPIDWGGRNLENNE
;
A
#
# COMPACT_ATOMS: atom_id res chain seq x y z
N MET A 1 -43.57 -7.04 67.24
CA MET A 1 -42.16 -7.34 66.94
C MET A 1 -42.11 -8.60 66.09
N LYS A 2 -42.00 -8.46 64.76
CA LYS A 2 -42.04 -9.58 63.82
C LYS A 2 -40.71 -10.33 63.82
N ASN A 3 -40.82 -11.66 63.79
CA ASN A 3 -39.75 -12.64 63.83
C ASN A 3 -38.69 -12.42 62.75
N PHE A 4 -37.49 -12.01 63.15
CA PHE A 4 -36.29 -11.98 62.31
C PHE A 4 -35.64 -13.38 62.17
N LYS A 5 -36.45 -14.40 61.89
CA LYS A 5 -36.02 -15.82 61.83
C LYS A 5 -35.11 -16.16 60.63
N TYR A 6 -34.83 -15.20 59.75
CA TYR A 6 -34.09 -15.41 58.50
C TYR A 6 -32.90 -14.45 58.28
N ILE A 7 -32.51 -13.63 59.28
CA ILE A 7 -31.31 -12.76 59.17
C ILE A 7 -30.05 -13.56 58.82
N TRP A 8 -29.91 -14.75 59.39
CA TRP A 8 -28.78 -15.62 59.14
C TRP A 8 -28.72 -16.11 57.68
N VAL A 9 -29.87 -16.26 57.02
CA VAL A 9 -29.95 -16.61 55.59
C VAL A 9 -29.45 -15.45 54.73
N LEU A 10 -29.84 -14.22 55.07
CA LEU A 10 -29.35 -13.03 54.36
C LEU A 10 -27.83 -12.86 54.55
N GLY A 11 -27.32 -13.11 55.75
CA GLY A 11 -25.89 -13.10 56.05
C GLY A 11 -25.12 -14.14 55.23
N ILE A 12 -25.63 -15.38 55.15
CA ILE A 12 -25.01 -16.44 54.34
C ILE A 12 -25.01 -16.08 52.85
N LEU A 13 -26.09 -15.50 52.33
CA LEU A 13 -26.16 -15.07 50.92
C LEU A 13 -25.16 -13.96 50.61
N VAL A 14 -25.01 -12.98 51.50
CA VAL A 14 -24.02 -11.90 51.33
C VAL A 14 -22.60 -12.46 51.41
N THR A 15 -22.31 -13.34 52.36
CA THR A 15 -20.99 -13.99 52.46
C THR A 15 -20.69 -14.87 51.25
N LEU A 16 -21.67 -15.63 50.77
CA LEU A 16 -21.52 -16.41 49.54
C LEU A 16 -21.31 -15.51 48.33
N ALA A 17 -22.01 -14.38 48.21
CA ALA A 17 -21.78 -13.43 47.14
C ALA A 17 -20.36 -12.82 47.20
N ILE A 18 -19.88 -12.44 48.39
CA ILE A 18 -18.52 -11.91 48.60
C ILE A 18 -17.44 -12.95 48.25
N ILE A 19 -17.72 -14.25 48.37
CA ILE A 19 -16.76 -15.31 48.03
C ILE A 19 -16.89 -15.72 46.55
N ILE A 20 -18.11 -15.97 46.09
CA ILE A 20 -18.39 -16.50 44.76
C ILE A 20 -18.16 -15.44 43.68
N VAL A 21 -18.50 -14.17 43.91
CA VAL A 21 -18.33 -13.13 42.88
C VAL A 21 -16.86 -12.92 42.53
N PRO A 22 -15.91 -12.75 43.48
CA PRO A 22 -14.49 -12.70 43.15
C PRO A 22 -13.99 -13.99 42.52
N ILE A 23 -14.46 -15.15 42.98
CA ILE A 23 -14.08 -16.44 42.36
C ILE A 23 -14.58 -16.50 40.92
N LEU A 24 -15.79 -16.05 40.60
CA LEU A 24 -16.30 -16.03 39.23
C LEU A 24 -15.61 -14.98 38.35
N ILE A 25 -15.18 -13.85 38.94
CA ILE A 25 -14.41 -12.80 38.25
C ILE A 25 -12.96 -13.25 37.98
N LEU A 26 -12.35 -13.98 38.93
CA LEU A 26 -10.96 -14.43 38.90
C LEU A 26 -10.79 -15.87 38.42
N MET A 27 -11.88 -16.60 38.20
CA MET A 27 -11.83 -17.94 37.60
C MET A 27 -11.26 -17.77 36.20
N PRO A 28 -10.22 -18.56 35.83
CA PRO A 28 -9.75 -18.55 34.46
C PRO A 28 -10.94 -18.92 33.58
N LYS A 29 -11.41 -17.94 32.81
CA LYS A 29 -12.35 -18.22 31.72
C LYS A 29 -11.64 -19.26 30.88
N ASN A 30 -12.26 -20.41 30.66
CA ASN A 30 -11.75 -21.38 29.70
C ASN A 30 -11.45 -20.57 28.44
N ALA A 31 -10.19 -20.55 28.01
CA ALA A 31 -9.82 -19.99 26.73
C ALA A 31 -10.79 -20.61 25.73
N LYS A 32 -11.61 -19.78 25.07
CA LYS A 32 -12.34 -20.26 23.91
C LYS A 32 -11.28 -20.92 23.04
N ALA A 33 -11.55 -22.13 22.55
CA ALA A 33 -10.71 -22.72 21.53
C ALA A 33 -10.62 -21.67 20.43
N GLN A 34 -9.45 -21.06 20.28
CA GLN A 34 -9.22 -20.04 19.29
C GLN A 34 -9.23 -20.78 17.97
N ASP A 35 -10.09 -20.36 17.04
CA ASP A 35 -10.15 -20.96 15.70
C ASP A 35 -8.74 -20.95 15.10
N SER A 36 -8.34 -22.06 14.49
CA SER A 36 -6.97 -22.18 13.99
C SER A 36 -6.75 -21.19 12.85
N PRO A 37 -5.68 -20.36 12.86
CA PRO A 37 -5.42 -19.43 11.76
C PRO A 37 -5.37 -20.09 10.39
N TRP A 38 -4.96 -21.36 10.35
CA TRP A 38 -4.89 -22.18 9.15
C TRP A 38 -6.23 -22.47 8.48
N GLU A 39 -7.36 -22.32 9.19
CA GLU A 39 -8.70 -22.49 8.59
C GLU A 39 -9.03 -21.39 7.59
N ASN A 40 -8.36 -20.23 7.68
CA ASN A 40 -8.56 -19.08 6.81
C ASN A 40 -7.52 -18.97 5.68
N VAL A 41 -6.50 -19.84 5.67
CA VAL A 41 -5.47 -19.87 4.62
C VAL A 41 -6.02 -20.62 3.41
N PRO A 42 -5.95 -20.05 2.19
CA PRO A 42 -6.52 -20.68 1.00
C PRO A 42 -5.75 -21.95 0.60
N ILE A 43 -6.48 -22.94 0.09
CA ILE A 43 -5.87 -24.13 -0.49
C ILE A 43 -5.63 -23.87 -1.99
N HIS A 44 -4.36 -23.83 -2.39
CA HIS A 44 -3.98 -23.68 -3.79
C HIS A 44 -4.45 -24.87 -4.62
N LYS A 45 -5.14 -24.58 -5.72
CA LYS A 45 -5.51 -25.60 -6.70
C LYS A 45 -4.25 -26.08 -7.43
N PRO A 46 -4.12 -27.39 -7.72
CA PRO A 46 -3.04 -27.89 -8.56
C PRO A 46 -3.04 -27.22 -9.92
N HIS A 47 -1.87 -26.74 -10.34
CA HIS A 47 -1.66 -26.17 -11.67
C HIS A 47 -1.71 -27.26 -12.75
N THR A 48 -2.33 -26.95 -13.90
CA THR A 48 -2.34 -27.81 -15.09
C THR A 48 -1.11 -27.51 -15.95
N ASP A 49 -0.25 -28.49 -16.23
CA ASP A 49 0.95 -28.27 -17.06
C ASP A 49 0.60 -27.83 -18.50
N HIS A 50 1.08 -26.64 -18.88
CA HIS A 50 0.85 -26.02 -20.19
C HIS A 50 1.91 -26.42 -21.23
N SER A 51 3.00 -27.10 -20.85
CA SER A 51 4.13 -27.43 -21.75
C SER A 51 3.72 -28.22 -23.00
N GLN A 52 2.68 -29.05 -22.89
CA GLN A 52 2.14 -29.85 -23.99
C GLN A 52 0.88 -29.26 -24.63
N ILE A 53 0.30 -28.23 -24.02
CA ILE A 53 -0.98 -27.63 -24.43
C ILE A 53 -0.72 -26.42 -25.33
N VAL A 54 0.11 -25.48 -24.86
CA VAL A 54 0.39 -24.24 -25.57
C VAL A 54 1.40 -24.50 -26.69
N LYS A 55 0.97 -24.32 -27.94
CA LYS A 55 1.80 -24.50 -29.14
C LYS A 55 2.04 -23.15 -29.79
N GLY A 56 3.26 -22.62 -29.63
CA GLY A 56 3.73 -21.49 -30.43
C GLY A 56 4.10 -21.90 -31.86
N PRO A 57 4.85 -21.05 -32.59
CA PRO A 57 5.47 -19.81 -32.12
C PRO A 57 4.45 -18.67 -31.94
N PHE A 58 4.82 -17.68 -31.13
CA PHE A 58 4.07 -16.43 -30.98
C PHE A 58 4.99 -15.26 -31.36
N GLU A 59 4.47 -14.31 -32.13
CA GLU A 59 5.23 -13.12 -32.56
C GLU A 59 5.08 -11.98 -31.55
N THR A 60 3.92 -11.87 -30.92
CA THR A 60 3.57 -10.80 -29.99
C THR A 60 2.96 -11.34 -28.69
N GLY A 61 2.96 -10.52 -27.64
CA GLY A 61 2.24 -10.84 -26.40
C GLY A 61 0.73 -11.06 -26.63
N ALA A 62 0.12 -10.28 -27.53
CA ALA A 62 -1.29 -10.43 -27.89
C ALA A 62 -1.60 -11.80 -28.54
N ASP A 63 -0.67 -12.37 -29.33
CA ASP A 63 -0.83 -13.73 -29.88
C ASP A 63 -0.88 -14.79 -28.77
N VAL A 64 -0.10 -14.59 -27.70
CA VAL A 64 -0.13 -15.47 -26.52
C VAL A 64 -1.48 -15.35 -25.83
N THR A 65 -1.92 -14.13 -25.53
CA THR A 65 -3.21 -13.89 -24.85
C THR A 65 -4.37 -14.47 -25.65
N LYS A 66 -4.37 -14.29 -26.96
CA LYS A 66 -5.36 -14.90 -27.85
C LYS A 66 -5.39 -16.43 -27.73
N ALA A 67 -4.24 -17.09 -27.66
CA ALA A 67 -4.18 -18.53 -27.45
C ALA A 67 -4.67 -18.94 -26.05
N CYS A 68 -4.37 -18.16 -25.01
CA CYS A 68 -4.88 -18.38 -23.66
C CYS A 68 -6.42 -18.32 -23.61
N LEU A 69 -7.02 -17.36 -24.34
CA LEU A 69 -8.46 -17.16 -24.38
C LEU A 69 -9.24 -18.30 -25.03
N GLU A 70 -8.59 -19.22 -25.76
CA GLU A 70 -9.25 -20.44 -26.28
C GLU A 70 -9.71 -21.39 -25.16
N CYS A 71 -9.07 -21.33 -23.98
CA CYS A 71 -9.44 -22.14 -22.80
C CYS A 71 -9.91 -21.29 -21.61
N HIS A 72 -9.57 -19.99 -21.58
CA HIS A 72 -9.81 -19.07 -20.48
C HIS A 72 -10.68 -17.88 -20.91
N GLU A 73 -11.81 -18.17 -21.58
CA GLU A 73 -12.68 -17.18 -22.24
C GLU A 73 -13.07 -15.98 -21.34
N ASP A 74 -13.30 -16.23 -20.04
CA ASP A 74 -13.72 -15.18 -19.09
C ASP A 74 -12.55 -14.49 -18.37
N ALA A 75 -11.33 -15.02 -18.45
CA ALA A 75 -10.23 -14.57 -17.59
C ALA A 75 -9.81 -13.12 -17.89
N ALA A 76 -9.66 -12.77 -19.17
CA ALA A 76 -9.35 -11.38 -19.54
C ALA A 76 -10.49 -10.44 -19.14
N PHE A 77 -11.75 -10.83 -19.36
CA PHE A 77 -12.89 -10.03 -18.93
C PHE A 77 -12.85 -9.73 -17.43
N SER A 78 -12.62 -10.75 -16.60
CA SER A 78 -12.44 -10.62 -15.15
C SER A 78 -11.31 -9.67 -14.77
N VAL A 79 -10.11 -9.86 -15.34
CA VAL A 79 -8.94 -9.00 -15.10
C VAL A 79 -9.23 -7.54 -15.46
N MET A 80 -9.92 -7.32 -16.58
CA MET A 80 -10.23 -6.00 -17.11
C MET A 80 -11.20 -5.19 -16.24
N GLN A 81 -11.89 -5.83 -15.28
CA GLN A 81 -12.71 -5.12 -14.29
C GLN A 81 -11.90 -4.59 -13.10
N THR A 82 -10.62 -4.95 -12.99
CA THR A 82 -9.81 -4.69 -11.80
C THR A 82 -8.94 -3.44 -11.96
N SER A 83 -8.49 -2.89 -10.83
CA SER A 83 -7.55 -1.77 -10.80
C SER A 83 -6.17 -2.10 -11.37
N HIS A 84 -5.79 -3.38 -11.47
CA HIS A 84 -4.54 -3.77 -12.14
C HIS A 84 -4.61 -3.48 -13.65
N TRP A 85 -5.78 -3.63 -14.25
CA TRP A 85 -6.03 -3.28 -15.66
C TRP A 85 -6.30 -1.79 -15.84
N THR A 86 -7.28 -1.24 -15.12
CA THR A 86 -7.74 0.13 -15.35
C THR A 86 -6.76 1.19 -14.81
N TRP A 87 -5.93 0.82 -13.81
CA TRP A 87 -5.14 1.74 -13.00
C TRP A 87 -5.96 2.89 -12.40
N GLU A 88 -7.25 2.64 -12.16
CA GLU A 88 -8.24 3.64 -11.82
C GLU A 88 -9.29 3.04 -10.88
N SER A 89 -9.65 3.80 -9.85
CA SER A 89 -10.76 3.48 -8.96
C SER A 89 -12.10 3.56 -9.69
N GLN A 90 -13.14 3.00 -9.07
CA GLN A 90 -14.49 3.41 -9.43
C GLN A 90 -14.68 4.92 -9.11
N PRO A 91 -15.58 5.62 -9.83
CA PRO A 91 -15.89 7.01 -9.52
C PRO A 91 -16.39 7.20 -8.09
N PHE A 92 -16.00 8.29 -7.45
CA PHE A 92 -16.41 8.67 -6.09
C PHE A 92 -16.59 10.18 -5.98
N ASP A 93 -17.36 10.60 -4.97
CA ASP A 93 -17.59 12.01 -4.67
C ASP A 93 -16.61 12.52 -3.61
N VAL A 94 -16.17 13.77 -3.77
CA VAL A 94 -15.38 14.50 -2.76
C VAL A 94 -16.01 15.86 -2.49
N PRO A 95 -15.94 16.39 -1.26
CA PRO A 95 -16.67 17.62 -0.89
C PRO A 95 -16.16 18.89 -1.58
N TRP A 96 -14.99 18.86 -2.23
CA TRP A 96 -14.38 20.00 -2.92
C TRP A 96 -14.47 19.93 -4.46
N ARG A 97 -15.21 18.96 -5.02
CA ARG A 97 -15.47 18.83 -6.47
C ARG A 97 -16.98 18.67 -6.71
N ASP A 98 -17.47 19.28 -7.79
CA ASP A 98 -18.90 19.28 -8.12
C ASP A 98 -19.36 17.99 -8.82
N GLU A 99 -18.43 17.25 -9.42
CA GLU A 99 -18.70 16.03 -10.20
C GLU A 99 -17.89 14.85 -9.62
N PRO A 100 -18.38 13.61 -9.80
CA PRO A 100 -17.63 12.42 -9.42
C PRO A 100 -16.25 12.39 -10.10
N VAL A 101 -15.26 11.95 -9.35
CA VAL A 101 -13.86 11.86 -9.77
C VAL A 101 -13.38 10.42 -9.64
N THR A 102 -12.27 10.10 -10.31
CA THR A 102 -11.56 8.84 -10.16
C THR A 102 -10.15 9.11 -9.65
N ILE A 103 -9.52 8.13 -9.04
CA ILE A 103 -8.11 8.20 -8.66
C ILE A 103 -7.43 6.86 -8.88
N GLY A 104 -6.14 6.88 -9.18
CA GLY A 104 -5.33 5.68 -9.34
C GLY A 104 -4.10 6.00 -10.18
N LYS A 105 -3.23 5.02 -10.41
CA LYS A 105 -1.96 5.22 -11.11
C LYS A 105 -2.12 5.84 -12.52
N LYS A 106 -3.30 5.74 -13.14
CA LYS A 106 -3.63 6.35 -14.44
C LYS A 106 -3.70 7.89 -14.41
N ASN A 107 -4.22 8.47 -13.33
CA ASN A 107 -4.57 9.89 -13.27
C ASN A 107 -4.13 10.59 -11.97
N GLN A 108 -3.52 9.86 -11.03
CA GLN A 108 -3.01 10.43 -9.81
C GLN A 108 -1.71 11.19 -10.04
N ILE A 109 -1.52 12.23 -9.23
CA ILE A 109 -0.21 12.79 -8.94
C ILE A 109 0.32 12.19 -7.64
N ASN A 110 1.56 11.73 -7.66
CA ASN A 110 2.33 11.34 -6.48
C ASN A 110 3.55 12.26 -6.35
N ASN A 111 4.34 12.05 -5.30
CA ASN A 111 5.56 12.83 -5.08
C ASN A 111 6.85 12.05 -5.37
N PHE A 112 6.77 10.97 -6.17
CA PHE A 112 7.91 10.24 -6.72
C PHE A 112 8.18 10.67 -8.16
N CYS A 113 7.70 9.89 -9.14
CA CYS A 113 7.79 10.18 -10.57
C CYS A 113 6.72 11.17 -11.05
N ILE A 114 5.97 11.77 -10.13
CA ILE A 114 4.93 12.78 -10.32
C ILE A 114 3.67 12.21 -10.98
N GLY A 115 3.71 11.77 -12.24
CA GLY A 115 2.52 11.23 -12.90
C GLY A 115 2.80 10.47 -14.19
N THR A 116 1.83 9.67 -14.63
CA THR A 116 2.01 8.68 -15.70
C THR A 116 1.55 9.15 -17.07
N GLN A 117 0.64 10.13 -17.15
CA GLN A 117 0.11 10.61 -18.43
C GLN A 117 1.20 11.33 -19.23
N GLY A 118 1.49 10.86 -20.45
CA GLY A 118 2.63 11.29 -21.26
C GLY A 118 3.94 10.53 -20.96
N ASN A 119 4.02 9.86 -19.82
CA ASN A 119 5.20 9.15 -19.32
C ASN A 119 5.07 7.62 -19.44
N GLN A 120 4.10 7.14 -20.21
CA GLN A 120 3.74 5.72 -20.32
C GLN A 120 4.92 4.82 -20.69
N LYS A 121 5.85 5.33 -21.51
CA LYS A 121 7.05 4.61 -21.97
C LYS A 121 7.73 3.80 -20.87
N LYS A 122 7.94 4.41 -19.70
CA LYS A 122 8.57 3.73 -18.55
C LYS A 122 7.57 3.25 -17.51
N CYS A 123 6.43 3.92 -17.35
CA CYS A 123 5.47 3.52 -16.33
C CYS A 123 4.82 2.17 -16.62
N MET A 124 4.51 1.90 -17.90
CA MET A 124 3.71 0.73 -18.31
C MET A 124 4.51 -0.57 -18.37
N SER A 125 5.82 -0.54 -18.10
CA SER A 125 6.56 -1.77 -17.82
C SER A 125 6.00 -2.52 -16.59
N CYS A 126 5.29 -1.82 -15.70
CA CYS A 126 4.56 -2.40 -14.56
C CYS A 126 3.04 -2.54 -14.78
N HIS A 127 2.52 -2.26 -15.97
CA HIS A 127 1.09 -2.47 -16.27
C HIS A 127 0.87 -3.90 -16.77
N ILE A 128 -0.26 -4.52 -16.44
CA ILE A 128 -0.59 -5.89 -16.87
C ILE A 128 -1.22 -5.93 -18.27
N GLY A 129 -0.76 -5.06 -19.16
CA GLY A 129 -1.18 -5.00 -20.55
C GLY A 129 -0.02 -4.72 -21.51
N TYR A 130 -0.32 -4.87 -22.80
CA TYR A 130 0.61 -4.68 -23.90
C TYR A 130 0.32 -3.40 -24.68
N GLY A 131 1.29 -2.51 -24.79
CA GLY A 131 1.22 -1.38 -25.73
C GLY A 131 0.33 -0.23 -25.26
N TRP A 132 0.25 0.02 -23.95
CA TRP A 132 -0.35 1.25 -23.45
C TRP A 132 0.63 2.41 -23.68
N GLU A 133 0.64 2.94 -24.91
CA GLU A 133 1.56 3.99 -25.34
C GLU A 133 1.08 5.40 -25.01
N ASP A 134 -0.23 5.63 -25.10
CA ASP A 134 -0.84 6.94 -24.92
C ASP A 134 -2.32 6.84 -24.48
N ALA A 135 -3.08 7.91 -24.65
CA ALA A 135 -4.50 7.97 -24.28
C ALA A 135 -5.42 7.15 -25.20
N ASN A 136 -4.94 6.68 -26.35
CA ASN A 136 -5.71 5.90 -27.34
C ASN A 136 -5.66 4.40 -27.08
N PHE A 137 -5.04 3.95 -25.98
CA PHE A 137 -4.99 2.54 -25.61
C PHE A 137 -6.40 1.95 -25.48
N ASP A 138 -6.64 0.84 -26.18
CA ASP A 138 -7.92 0.15 -26.18
C ASP A 138 -8.06 -0.75 -24.95
N PHE A 139 -8.64 -0.18 -23.88
CA PHE A 139 -8.98 -0.91 -22.65
C PHE A 139 -10.09 -1.95 -22.84
N ALA A 140 -10.76 -2.01 -23.98
CA ALA A 140 -11.81 -2.99 -24.28
C ALA A 140 -11.27 -4.20 -25.08
N ASN A 141 -10.06 -4.11 -25.64
CA ASN A 141 -9.45 -5.23 -26.34
C ASN A 141 -8.84 -6.23 -25.35
N GLN A 142 -9.47 -7.40 -25.22
CA GLN A 142 -9.02 -8.47 -24.32
C GLN A 142 -7.64 -9.04 -24.71
N GLU A 143 -7.27 -8.98 -25.99
CA GLU A 143 -5.97 -9.47 -26.46
C GLU A 143 -4.81 -8.61 -25.91
N ASN A 144 -5.09 -7.41 -25.42
CA ASN A 144 -4.09 -6.53 -24.81
C ASN A 144 -3.75 -6.91 -23.35
N VAL A 145 -4.46 -7.85 -22.71
CA VAL A 145 -4.15 -8.31 -21.34
C VAL A 145 -2.85 -9.11 -21.35
N ASP A 146 -1.93 -8.80 -20.44
CA ASP A 146 -0.68 -9.54 -20.26
C ASP A 146 -0.86 -10.65 -19.22
N CYS A 147 -1.24 -11.85 -19.68
CA CYS A 147 -1.36 -13.02 -18.81
C CYS A 147 0.00 -13.49 -18.26
N LEU A 148 1.10 -13.21 -18.95
CA LEU A 148 2.43 -13.72 -18.62
C LEU A 148 3.06 -12.97 -17.45
N ALA A 149 2.78 -11.67 -17.28
CA ALA A 149 3.32 -10.84 -16.20
C ALA A 149 3.14 -11.48 -14.81
N CYS A 150 1.98 -12.08 -14.56
CA CYS A 150 1.67 -12.68 -13.26
C CYS A 150 1.92 -14.19 -13.22
N HIS A 151 1.89 -14.88 -14.36
CA HIS A 151 1.85 -16.34 -14.38
C HIS A 151 3.12 -17.00 -14.92
N ALA A 152 3.86 -16.37 -15.83
CA ALA A 152 5.02 -16.98 -16.44
C ALA A 152 6.19 -17.12 -15.46
N ASP A 153 7.14 -17.99 -15.78
CA ASP A 153 8.43 -18.01 -15.11
C ASP A 153 9.16 -16.68 -15.35
N VAL A 154 9.53 -15.99 -14.27
CA VAL A 154 10.22 -14.71 -14.31
C VAL A 154 11.59 -14.79 -15.00
N ASN A 155 12.18 -15.98 -15.11
CA ASN A 155 13.43 -16.17 -15.87
C ASN A 155 13.22 -16.27 -17.38
N LEU A 156 11.98 -16.51 -17.82
CA LEU A 156 11.61 -16.66 -19.23
C LEU A 156 10.83 -15.47 -19.76
N TYR A 157 10.29 -14.63 -18.89
CA TYR A 157 9.43 -13.51 -19.25
C TYR A 157 9.82 -12.22 -18.52
N GLY A 158 9.83 -11.11 -19.26
CA GLY A 158 10.10 -9.78 -18.75
C GLY A 158 9.54 -8.72 -19.68
N LYS A 159 9.15 -7.58 -19.12
CA LYS A 159 8.54 -6.48 -19.87
C LYS A 159 9.57 -5.39 -20.18
N SER A 160 9.25 -4.57 -21.18
CA SER A 160 10.03 -3.43 -21.63
C SER A 160 9.13 -2.20 -21.76
N ASP A 161 9.56 -1.22 -22.56
CA ASP A 161 8.84 0.04 -22.73
C ASP A 161 7.37 -0.22 -23.16
N TYR A 162 6.46 0.60 -22.63
CA TYR A 162 5.01 0.51 -22.89
C TYR A 162 4.35 -0.83 -22.49
N GLY A 163 5.06 -1.68 -21.75
CA GLY A 163 4.58 -2.97 -21.30
C GLY A 163 4.73 -4.10 -22.31
N TYR A 164 5.38 -3.89 -23.45
CA TYR A 164 5.67 -4.97 -24.40
C TYR A 164 6.66 -5.98 -23.82
N PRO A 165 6.60 -7.27 -24.22
CA PRO A 165 7.66 -8.23 -23.89
C PRO A 165 9.03 -7.72 -24.34
N ALA A 166 10.05 -7.93 -23.51
CA ALA A 166 11.41 -7.54 -23.84
C ALA A 166 11.94 -8.29 -25.09
N ALA A 167 12.80 -7.62 -25.86
CA ALA A 167 13.35 -8.19 -27.08
C ALA A 167 14.14 -9.48 -26.82
N GLY A 168 13.90 -10.52 -27.64
CA GLY A 168 14.60 -11.80 -27.54
C GLY A 168 13.96 -12.84 -26.62
N ILE A 169 12.83 -12.50 -25.98
CA ILE A 169 12.04 -13.48 -25.23
C ILE A 169 11.43 -14.53 -26.18
N ASP A 170 11.57 -15.80 -25.82
CA ASP A 170 10.80 -16.88 -26.41
C ASP A 170 9.41 -16.93 -25.76
N LEU A 171 8.44 -16.29 -26.41
CA LEU A 171 7.06 -16.22 -25.91
C LEU A 171 6.38 -17.59 -25.82
N ALA A 172 6.78 -18.56 -26.64
CA ALA A 172 6.24 -19.92 -26.53
C ALA A 172 6.74 -20.59 -25.26
N ALA A 173 8.04 -20.46 -24.95
CA ALA A 173 8.62 -20.98 -23.71
C ALA A 173 8.02 -20.28 -22.48
N ALA A 174 7.84 -18.95 -22.53
CA ALA A 174 7.19 -18.19 -21.46
C ALA A 174 5.75 -18.67 -21.22
N ALA A 175 4.94 -18.80 -22.28
CA ALA A 175 3.56 -19.26 -22.17
C ALA A 175 3.44 -20.72 -21.69
N GLN A 176 4.40 -21.58 -22.02
CA GLN A 176 4.46 -22.97 -21.51
C GLN A 176 4.85 -23.05 -20.04
N SER A 177 5.44 -22.00 -19.47
CA SER A 177 5.94 -21.95 -18.10
C SER A 177 4.96 -21.41 -17.07
N VAL A 178 3.77 -20.99 -17.53
CA VAL A 178 2.73 -20.38 -16.70
C VAL A 178 2.37 -21.26 -15.52
N ARG A 179 2.07 -20.65 -14.37
CA ARG A 179 1.76 -21.32 -13.09
C ARG A 179 0.98 -20.38 -12.16
N ASN A 180 0.65 -20.85 -10.96
CA ASN A 180 0.17 -19.96 -9.91
C ASN A 180 1.26 -18.90 -9.61
N PRO A 181 0.90 -17.62 -9.45
CA PRO A 181 1.86 -16.56 -9.19
C PRO A 181 2.68 -16.82 -7.93
N THR A 182 3.97 -16.51 -7.98
CA THR A 182 4.84 -16.48 -6.80
C THR A 182 5.14 -15.05 -6.38
N ARG A 183 5.82 -14.87 -5.25
CA ARG A 183 6.33 -13.55 -4.82
C ARG A 183 7.19 -12.87 -5.89
N GLU A 184 7.90 -13.63 -6.72
CA GLU A 184 8.69 -13.09 -7.83
C GLU A 184 7.84 -12.40 -8.90
N ASN A 185 6.68 -13.00 -9.23
CA ASN A 185 5.76 -12.41 -10.21
C ASN A 185 5.18 -11.08 -9.72
N CYS A 186 4.74 -11.01 -8.47
CA CYS A 186 4.20 -9.80 -7.87
C CYS A 186 5.31 -8.74 -7.68
N GLY A 187 6.46 -9.16 -7.17
CA GLY A 187 7.58 -8.28 -6.84
C GLY A 187 8.21 -7.59 -8.04
N GLY A 188 8.16 -8.20 -9.24
CA GLY A 188 8.63 -7.57 -10.48
C GLY A 188 7.96 -6.23 -10.82
N CYS A 189 6.83 -5.91 -10.18
CA CYS A 189 6.22 -4.58 -10.22
C CYS A 189 6.19 -3.88 -8.86
N HIS A 190 5.94 -4.63 -7.78
CA HIS A 190 5.67 -4.07 -6.45
C HIS A 190 6.94 -3.69 -5.67
N PHE A 191 8.09 -4.32 -5.95
CA PHE A 191 9.34 -4.08 -5.23
C PHE A 191 10.14 -2.91 -5.83
N ASP A 192 10.01 -2.67 -7.15
CA ASP A 192 10.76 -1.65 -7.89
C ASP A 192 10.03 -0.29 -8.08
N GLY A 193 8.94 -0.08 -7.35
CA GLY A 193 8.17 1.16 -7.41
C GLY A 193 9.01 2.39 -7.07
N GLY A 194 8.73 3.54 -7.71
CA GLY A 194 9.44 4.80 -7.40
C GLY A 194 10.85 4.91 -8.01
N GLY A 195 11.24 3.94 -8.86
CA GLY A 195 12.45 3.98 -9.67
C GLY A 195 13.59 3.08 -9.19
N GLY A 196 13.27 2.03 -8.43
CA GLY A 196 14.20 0.98 -8.01
C GLY A 196 13.69 0.18 -6.81
N ASN A 197 14.39 -0.91 -6.50
CA ASN A 197 14.09 -1.82 -5.40
C ASN A 197 13.99 -1.08 -4.05
N GLY A 198 12.92 -1.33 -3.29
CA GLY A 198 12.72 -0.79 -1.94
C GLY A 198 12.51 0.73 -1.88
N VAL A 199 12.52 1.45 -3.00
CA VAL A 199 12.49 2.92 -3.04
C VAL A 199 11.17 3.49 -2.52
N LYS A 200 10.04 2.87 -2.87
CA LYS A 200 8.69 3.44 -2.65
C LYS A 200 8.05 3.04 -1.32
N HIS A 201 7.84 1.75 -1.07
CA HIS A 201 7.09 1.29 0.12
C HIS A 201 7.97 1.16 1.37
N GLY A 202 9.20 0.67 1.23
CA GLY A 202 10.15 0.48 2.34
C GLY A 202 9.91 -0.77 3.20
N ASP A 203 8.77 -1.44 3.02
CA ASP A 203 8.43 -2.77 3.56
C ASP A 203 8.25 -3.84 2.46
N LEU A 204 8.54 -3.49 1.20
CA LEU A 204 8.47 -4.37 0.04
C LEU A 204 9.73 -4.19 -0.82
N ASP A 205 10.59 -5.20 -0.84
CA ASP A 205 11.83 -5.24 -1.61
C ASP A 205 12.18 -6.68 -2.05
N GLU A 206 13.16 -6.83 -2.95
CA GLU A 206 13.60 -8.10 -3.55
C GLU A 206 14.02 -9.19 -2.55
N HIS A 207 14.38 -8.85 -1.30
CA HIS A 207 14.67 -9.84 -0.26
C HIS A 207 13.43 -10.65 0.13
N LEU A 208 12.23 -10.20 -0.25
CA LEU A 208 10.96 -10.92 -0.06
C LEU A 208 10.69 -12.00 -1.13
N TYR A 209 11.56 -12.18 -2.13
CA TYR A 209 11.44 -13.35 -3.01
C TYR A 209 11.62 -14.65 -2.22
N PHE A 210 12.65 -14.70 -1.38
CA PHE A 210 13.00 -15.85 -0.54
C PHE A 210 13.48 -15.37 0.85
N PRO A 211 12.59 -14.76 1.65
CA PRO A 211 13.00 -14.14 2.91
C PRO A 211 13.29 -15.18 3.98
N GLU A 212 14.12 -14.82 4.94
CA GLU A 212 14.21 -15.57 6.20
C GLU A 212 13.04 -15.19 7.12
N ALA A 213 12.66 -16.08 8.04
CA ALA A 213 11.66 -15.80 9.08
C ALA A 213 11.94 -14.53 9.90
N THR A 214 13.21 -14.12 10.00
CA THR A 214 13.60 -12.92 10.75
C THR A 214 13.23 -11.60 10.07
N LEU A 215 12.93 -11.63 8.76
CA LEU A 215 12.47 -10.51 7.95
C LEU A 215 10.95 -10.49 7.85
N ASP A 216 10.34 -11.63 7.51
CA ASP A 216 8.88 -11.79 7.48
C ASP A 216 8.52 -13.22 7.87
N VAL A 217 7.72 -13.42 8.93
CA VAL A 217 7.32 -14.75 9.39
C VAL A 217 6.34 -15.43 8.43
N HIS A 218 5.46 -14.68 7.77
CA HIS A 218 4.46 -15.26 6.87
C HIS A 218 5.14 -15.76 5.60
N MET A 219 5.97 -14.91 4.97
CA MET A 219 6.65 -15.26 3.73
C MET A 219 7.92 -16.10 3.95
N GLY A 220 8.61 -15.93 5.08
CA GLY A 220 9.92 -16.55 5.32
C GLY A 220 9.91 -17.80 6.20
N GLU A 221 8.93 -17.94 7.10
CA GLU A 221 8.75 -19.16 7.90
C GLU A 221 7.67 -20.07 7.31
N LEU A 222 6.53 -19.48 6.94
CA LEU A 222 5.36 -20.23 6.44
C LEU A 222 5.32 -20.34 4.91
N ASP A 223 6.27 -19.71 4.22
CA ASP A 223 6.40 -19.67 2.75
C ASP A 223 5.14 -19.16 2.01
N PHE A 224 4.42 -18.22 2.61
CA PHE A 224 3.25 -17.61 1.99
C PHE A 224 3.61 -16.91 0.68
N GLN A 225 2.85 -17.16 -0.36
CA GLN A 225 2.78 -16.33 -1.56
C GLN A 225 1.89 -15.12 -1.29
N CYS A 226 2.01 -14.07 -2.10
CA CYS A 226 1.18 -12.87 -1.94
C CYS A 226 -0.32 -13.20 -1.94
N THR A 227 -0.72 -14.19 -2.76
CA THR A 227 -2.11 -14.65 -2.91
C THR A 227 -2.66 -15.45 -1.73
N ASP A 228 -1.83 -15.83 -0.75
CA ASP A 228 -2.30 -16.46 0.49
C ASP A 228 -3.04 -15.45 1.39
N CYS A 229 -2.55 -14.21 1.42
CA CYS A 229 -3.19 -13.10 2.14
C CYS A 229 -4.08 -12.28 1.20
N HIS A 230 -3.55 -11.90 0.02
CA HIS A 230 -4.29 -11.18 -1.01
C HIS A 230 -5.16 -12.16 -1.81
N GLN A 231 -6.10 -12.78 -1.10
CA GLN A 231 -6.97 -13.80 -1.66
C GLN A 231 -7.67 -13.25 -2.90
N THR A 232 -7.64 -14.04 -3.97
CA THR A 232 -8.06 -13.59 -5.30
C THR A 232 -9.25 -14.41 -5.75
N LYS A 233 -10.32 -13.74 -6.15
CA LYS A 233 -11.50 -14.38 -6.74
C LYS A 233 -11.84 -13.66 -8.04
N ASP A 234 -12.02 -14.42 -9.12
CA ASP A 234 -12.34 -13.88 -10.45
C ASP A 234 -11.36 -12.76 -10.84
N HIS A 235 -10.06 -12.98 -10.59
CA HIS A 235 -8.94 -12.04 -10.73
C HIS A 235 -9.02 -10.75 -9.91
N GLN A 236 -10.07 -10.53 -9.11
CA GLN A 236 -10.12 -9.44 -8.14
C GLN A 236 -9.23 -9.79 -6.95
N ILE A 237 -8.09 -9.09 -6.87
CA ILE A 237 -7.10 -9.23 -5.79
C ILE A 237 -7.50 -8.28 -4.65
N LEU A 238 -7.58 -8.80 -3.42
CA LEU A 238 -7.82 -7.99 -2.22
C LEU A 238 -6.61 -7.13 -1.82
N GLY A 239 -6.80 -6.21 -0.89
CA GLY A 239 -5.73 -5.38 -0.31
C GLY A 239 -5.51 -4.08 -1.08
N ARG A 240 -6.59 -3.38 -1.42
CA ARG A 240 -6.50 -2.06 -2.06
C ARG A 240 -5.75 -1.07 -1.16
N LEU A 241 -4.90 -0.22 -1.74
CA LEU A 241 -4.19 0.81 -1.00
C LEU A 241 -4.92 2.15 -1.08
N VAL A 242 -5.05 2.84 0.05
CA VAL A 242 -5.67 4.18 0.10
C VAL A 242 -4.91 5.21 -0.72
N VAL A 243 -3.61 5.01 -0.97
CA VAL A 243 -2.83 5.92 -1.80
C VAL A 243 -3.40 6.04 -3.23
N ASP A 244 -3.93 4.93 -3.76
CA ASP A 244 -4.54 4.83 -5.08
C ASP A 244 -6.09 4.90 -5.02
N ASN A 245 -6.66 5.29 -3.88
CA ASN A 245 -8.11 5.38 -3.65
C ASN A 245 -8.45 6.61 -2.77
N TYR A 246 -9.71 6.83 -2.44
CA TYR A 246 -10.12 7.84 -1.44
C TYR A 246 -10.86 7.17 -0.28
N THR A 247 -11.79 6.29 -0.65
CA THR A 247 -12.43 5.36 0.26
C THR A 247 -12.26 3.93 -0.24
N ILE A 248 -12.24 2.97 0.69
CA ILE A 248 -12.12 1.55 0.37
C ILE A 248 -13.15 0.79 1.20
N ASP A 249 -13.87 -0.14 0.55
CA ASP A 249 -14.73 -1.07 1.27
C ASP A 249 -13.84 -1.97 2.15
N PRO A 250 -14.11 -2.09 3.47
CA PRO A 250 -13.36 -3.00 4.34
C PRO A 250 -13.31 -4.45 3.84
N GLN A 251 -14.27 -4.91 3.03
CA GLN A 251 -14.23 -6.25 2.41
C GLN A 251 -13.20 -6.38 1.28
N GLU A 252 -12.73 -5.26 0.73
CA GLU A 252 -11.66 -5.21 -0.28
C GLU A 252 -10.26 -5.08 0.35
N GLN A 253 -10.17 -5.06 1.68
CA GLN A 253 -8.92 -4.99 2.44
C GLN A 253 -8.43 -6.37 2.86
N VAL A 254 -7.16 -6.43 3.26
CA VAL A 254 -6.57 -7.58 3.95
C VAL A 254 -6.26 -7.15 5.37
N ALA A 255 -6.68 -7.93 6.36
CA ALA A 255 -6.47 -7.66 7.77
C ALA A 255 -5.80 -8.83 8.48
N CYS A 256 -5.01 -8.55 9.51
CA CYS A 256 -4.46 -9.58 10.38
C CYS A 256 -5.57 -10.45 11.00
N THR A 257 -6.75 -9.85 11.19
CA THR A 257 -7.93 -10.52 11.75
C THR A 257 -8.62 -11.50 10.82
N ASP A 258 -8.22 -11.57 9.55
CA ASP A 258 -8.73 -12.58 8.62
C ASP A 258 -8.22 -13.98 9.01
N CYS A 259 -7.05 -14.06 9.66
CA CYS A 259 -6.49 -15.31 10.18
C CYS A 259 -6.38 -15.35 11.71
N HIS A 260 -6.16 -14.21 12.36
CA HIS A 260 -5.84 -14.15 13.78
C HIS A 260 -6.99 -13.55 14.62
N ALA A 261 -7.29 -14.13 15.78
CA ALA A 261 -8.30 -13.56 16.69
C ALA A 261 -7.82 -12.22 17.27
N SER A 262 -8.70 -11.29 17.63
CA SER A 262 -8.26 -10.01 18.23
C SER A 262 -7.67 -10.16 19.64
N ASP A 263 -7.90 -11.28 20.33
CA ASP A 263 -7.51 -11.54 21.72
C ASP A 263 -6.43 -12.65 21.87
N LEU A 264 -5.47 -12.74 20.93
CA LEU A 264 -4.43 -13.78 20.92
C LEU A 264 -3.45 -13.72 22.09
N HIS A 265 -3.23 -12.55 22.69
CA HIS A 265 -2.09 -12.34 23.58
C HIS A 265 -2.39 -12.88 24.98
N ALA A 266 -1.40 -13.50 25.61
CA ALA A 266 -1.53 -13.97 27.00
C ALA A 266 -1.71 -12.80 28.01
N ASP A 267 -1.25 -11.60 27.65
CA ASP A 267 -1.44 -10.38 28.44
C ASP A 267 -2.66 -9.62 27.95
N ASP A 268 -3.72 -9.63 28.78
CA ASP A 268 -4.98 -8.92 28.50
C ASP A 268 -4.79 -7.42 28.25
N ARG A 269 -3.71 -6.82 28.76
CA ARG A 269 -3.40 -5.42 28.48
C ARG A 269 -3.06 -5.22 27.01
N ILE A 270 -2.31 -6.14 26.40
CA ILE A 270 -1.97 -6.08 24.97
C ILE A 270 -3.24 -6.28 24.14
N ASN A 271 -4.10 -7.24 24.53
CA ASN A 271 -5.40 -7.43 23.87
C ASN A 271 -6.26 -6.15 23.93
N ALA A 272 -6.26 -5.43 25.05
CA ALA A 272 -6.95 -4.14 25.15
C ALA A 272 -6.39 -3.08 24.20
N HIS A 273 -5.07 -3.07 23.95
CA HIS A 273 -4.46 -2.12 22.99
C HIS A 273 -4.96 -2.33 21.56
N THR A 274 -5.32 -3.55 21.16
CA THR A 274 -5.79 -3.84 19.78
C THR A 274 -7.06 -3.09 19.38
N GLN A 275 -7.78 -2.52 20.36
CA GLN A 275 -8.93 -1.63 20.13
C GLN A 275 -8.52 -0.25 19.62
N THR A 276 -7.28 0.16 19.87
CA THR A 276 -6.77 1.52 19.60
C THR A 276 -5.51 1.52 18.74
N VAL A 277 -4.69 0.48 18.81
CA VAL A 277 -3.41 0.34 18.11
C VAL A 277 -3.54 -0.80 17.11
N ALA A 278 -3.15 -0.54 15.86
CA ALA A 278 -3.15 -1.56 14.82
C ALA A 278 -2.08 -2.64 15.08
N CYS A 279 -2.32 -3.87 14.63
CA CYS A 279 -1.35 -4.96 14.77
C CYS A 279 0.00 -4.57 14.16
N GLN A 280 -0.02 -3.96 12.96
CA GLN A 280 1.13 -3.47 12.23
C GLN A 280 2.01 -2.53 13.07
N THR A 281 1.41 -1.66 13.88
CA THR A 281 2.16 -0.70 14.73
C THR A 281 3.11 -1.40 15.69
N CYS A 282 2.68 -2.50 16.31
CA CYS A 282 3.52 -3.26 17.23
C CYS A 282 4.38 -4.29 16.50
N HIS A 283 3.87 -4.86 15.40
CA HIS A 283 4.47 -6.00 14.71
C HIS A 283 5.30 -5.64 13.48
N ILE A 284 5.46 -4.36 13.12
CA ILE A 284 6.38 -3.91 12.08
C ILE A 284 7.14 -2.70 12.63
N PRO A 285 8.19 -2.94 13.45
CA PRO A 285 8.80 -1.89 14.25
C PRO A 285 9.60 -0.89 13.42
N ASP A 286 10.22 -1.34 12.32
CA ASP A 286 11.20 -0.55 11.57
C ASP A 286 11.01 -0.76 10.05
N ILE A 287 11.36 0.26 9.26
CA ILE A 287 11.24 0.33 7.79
C ILE A 287 12.64 0.35 7.17
N GLY A 288 12.79 -0.21 5.96
CA GLY A 288 14.07 -0.22 5.25
C GLY A 288 15.11 -1.10 5.94
N VAL A 289 14.68 -2.26 6.42
CA VAL A 289 15.48 -3.19 7.24
C VAL A 289 16.53 -3.96 6.44
N LYS A 290 16.34 -4.06 5.11
CA LYS A 290 17.28 -4.72 4.20
C LYS A 290 17.89 -3.74 3.21
N ASP A 291 17.04 -2.99 2.51
CA ASP A 291 17.46 -1.92 1.63
C ASP A 291 17.00 -0.55 2.13
N PRO A 292 17.82 0.50 1.92
CA PRO A 292 17.41 1.86 2.20
C PRO A 292 16.22 2.26 1.32
N THR A 293 15.26 2.98 1.90
CA THR A 293 14.12 3.53 1.16
C THR A 293 14.25 5.04 1.03
N LYS A 294 13.74 5.60 -0.07
CA LYS A 294 13.78 7.05 -0.28
C LYS A 294 12.74 7.72 0.61
N VAL A 295 13.17 8.66 1.45
CA VAL A 295 12.30 9.45 2.35
C VAL A 295 12.15 10.89 1.87
N TYR A 296 13.09 11.38 1.05
CA TYR A 296 13.03 12.72 0.47
C TYR A 296 13.44 12.73 -1.01
N TRP A 297 12.74 13.51 -1.82
CA TRP A 297 13.07 13.76 -3.23
C TRP A 297 12.92 15.25 -3.59
N ASP A 298 14.03 15.91 -3.93
CA ASP A 298 14.03 17.29 -4.40
C ASP A 298 14.15 17.39 -5.91
N TRP A 299 13.04 17.63 -6.62
CA TRP A 299 13.08 17.87 -8.07
C TRP A 299 13.66 19.24 -8.44
N SER A 300 13.73 20.21 -7.51
CA SER A 300 14.22 21.57 -7.82
C SER A 300 15.70 21.60 -8.21
N THR A 301 16.45 20.56 -7.82
CA THR A 301 17.86 20.42 -8.18
C THR A 301 18.08 19.68 -9.50
N ALA A 302 17.03 19.10 -10.10
CA ALA A 302 17.15 18.33 -11.32
C ALA A 302 17.60 19.21 -12.51
N GLY A 303 18.37 18.62 -13.42
CA GLY A 303 18.95 19.30 -14.58
C GLY A 303 20.32 19.95 -14.32
N GLN A 304 20.78 20.04 -13.08
CA GLN A 304 22.08 20.62 -12.74
C GLN A 304 23.24 19.66 -13.07
N ASP A 305 24.38 20.20 -13.48
CA ASP A 305 25.60 19.42 -13.73
C ASP A 305 26.37 19.16 -12.43
N LEU A 306 25.83 18.27 -11.59
CA LEU A 306 26.45 17.80 -10.34
C LEU A 306 26.90 16.33 -10.48
N PRO A 307 27.85 15.85 -9.66
CA PRO A 307 28.22 14.44 -9.64
C PRO A 307 27.01 13.54 -9.34
N GLU A 308 26.75 12.58 -10.21
CA GLU A 308 25.64 11.64 -10.06
C GLU A 308 25.98 10.51 -9.08
N ASN A 309 25.02 10.21 -8.22
CA ASN A 309 25.02 9.08 -7.31
C ASN A 309 23.57 8.63 -7.09
N HIS A 310 23.32 7.34 -7.27
CA HIS A 310 22.00 6.75 -7.18
C HIS A 310 21.22 7.11 -5.90
N PHE A 311 21.90 7.29 -4.76
CA PHE A 311 21.29 7.56 -3.46
C PHE A 311 21.21 9.04 -3.08
N THR A 312 21.90 9.94 -3.78
CA THR A 312 21.95 11.36 -3.37
C THR A 312 21.58 12.33 -4.48
N TYR A 313 21.90 12.04 -5.74
CA TYR A 313 21.60 12.94 -6.86
C TYR A 313 21.63 12.23 -8.22
N LEU A 314 20.60 12.43 -9.03
CA LEU A 314 20.61 12.09 -10.46
C LEU A 314 20.16 13.30 -11.26
N LYS A 315 20.86 13.67 -12.33
CA LYS A 315 20.52 14.86 -13.13
C LYS A 315 19.09 14.82 -13.65
N ILE A 316 18.61 13.64 -14.01
CA ILE A 316 17.24 13.41 -14.50
C ILE A 316 16.15 13.52 -13.44
N LYS A 317 16.49 13.56 -12.15
CA LYS A 317 15.53 13.42 -11.05
C LYS A 317 15.73 14.45 -9.92
N GLY A 318 16.93 14.98 -9.74
CA GLY A 318 17.28 15.87 -8.63
C GLY A 318 17.91 15.11 -7.46
N SER A 319 17.76 15.64 -6.25
CA SER A 319 18.45 15.16 -5.05
C SER A 319 17.58 14.22 -4.22
N PHE A 320 18.19 13.31 -3.47
CA PHE A 320 17.47 12.35 -2.62
C PHE A 320 18.04 12.29 -1.20
N VAL A 321 17.19 11.86 -0.26
CA VAL A 321 17.60 11.28 1.02
C VAL A 321 17.00 9.89 1.14
N TYR A 322 17.83 8.96 1.58
CA TYR A 322 17.47 7.58 1.84
C TYR A 322 17.75 7.25 3.31
N GLU A 323 16.88 6.44 3.90
CA GLU A 323 17.02 5.95 5.28
C GLU A 323 16.87 4.44 5.36
N SER A 324 17.51 3.85 6.36
CA SER A 324 17.47 2.42 6.69
C SER A 324 17.20 2.25 8.18
N ASP A 325 16.59 1.13 8.56
CA ASP A 325 16.36 0.74 9.96
C ASP A 325 15.74 1.84 10.83
N PHE A 326 14.70 2.52 10.31
CA PHE A 326 14.06 3.65 11.01
C PHE A 326 12.61 3.35 11.39
N ALA A 327 12.12 3.99 12.45
CA ALA A 327 10.76 3.79 12.93
C ALA A 327 9.73 4.45 11.99
N PRO A 328 8.57 3.82 11.76
CA PRO A 328 7.44 4.46 11.08
C PRO A 328 6.96 5.73 11.79
N ALA A 329 6.30 6.61 11.04
CA ALA A 329 5.44 7.62 11.61
C ALA A 329 4.11 6.97 12.04
N TYR A 330 3.57 7.37 13.20
CA TYR A 330 2.32 6.83 13.71
C TYR A 330 1.21 7.87 13.59
N SER A 331 0.10 7.51 12.95
CA SER A 331 -1.07 8.38 12.78
C SER A 331 -2.36 7.61 13.01
N TRP A 332 -3.42 8.33 13.38
CA TRP A 332 -4.77 7.77 13.36
C TRP A 332 -5.18 7.45 11.93
N PHE A 333 -5.78 6.28 11.76
CA PHE A 333 -6.28 5.79 10.48
C PHE A 333 -7.51 4.93 10.66
N ASN A 334 -8.60 5.26 9.96
CA ASN A 334 -9.87 4.52 9.97
C ASN A 334 -10.09 3.68 8.69
N GLY A 335 -9.08 3.57 7.83
CA GLY A 335 -9.15 2.84 6.56
C GLY A 335 -9.39 3.73 5.33
N ASN A 336 -9.63 5.04 5.50
CA ASN A 336 -9.91 5.97 4.40
C ASN A 336 -9.05 7.24 4.49
N LEU A 337 -9.12 8.10 3.48
CA LEU A 337 -8.47 9.41 3.47
C LEU A 337 -9.43 10.52 3.85
N GLU A 338 -8.94 11.51 4.60
CA GLU A 338 -9.68 12.75 4.85
C GLU A 338 -9.60 13.65 3.63
N TYR A 339 -8.40 13.69 3.03
CA TYR A 339 -8.10 14.45 1.84
C TYR A 339 -7.19 13.65 0.89
N ARG A 340 -7.49 13.70 -0.41
CA ARG A 340 -6.65 13.18 -1.48
C ARG A 340 -6.49 14.29 -2.50
N TYR A 341 -5.26 14.78 -2.71
CA TYR A 341 -5.00 15.78 -3.73
C TYR A 341 -5.35 15.24 -5.11
N LEU A 342 -6.25 15.94 -5.79
CA LEU A 342 -6.62 15.66 -7.17
C LEU A 342 -5.98 16.71 -8.07
N LEU A 343 -5.56 16.29 -9.26
CA LEU A 343 -4.90 17.19 -10.20
C LEU A 343 -5.77 18.44 -10.47
N GLY A 344 -5.18 19.63 -10.34
CA GLY A 344 -5.86 20.93 -10.41
C GLY A 344 -6.40 21.48 -9.07
N ASP A 345 -6.34 20.73 -7.98
CA ASP A 345 -6.60 21.29 -6.64
C ASP A 345 -5.59 22.40 -6.32
N LYS A 346 -6.06 23.45 -5.64
CA LYS A 346 -5.19 24.57 -5.24
C LYS A 346 -4.31 24.17 -4.05
N ILE A 347 -3.09 24.70 -4.03
CA ILE A 347 -2.14 24.53 -2.94
C ILE A 347 -1.77 25.88 -2.30
N ASP A 348 -1.28 25.84 -1.07
CA ASP A 348 -0.51 26.92 -0.46
C ASP A 348 0.98 26.53 -0.51
N PRO A 349 1.81 27.14 -1.37
CA PRO A 349 3.21 26.76 -1.51
C PRO A 349 4.08 27.12 -0.29
N THR A 350 3.53 27.84 0.70
CA THR A 350 4.23 28.17 1.94
C THR A 350 4.14 27.08 3.00
N GLN A 351 3.27 26.08 2.81
CA GLN A 351 3.08 24.94 3.69
C GLN A 351 3.23 23.63 2.90
N PRO A 352 3.52 22.50 3.57
CA PRO A 352 3.49 21.22 2.90
C PRO A 352 2.09 20.87 2.39
N THR A 353 1.99 20.47 1.12
CA THR A 353 0.75 19.92 0.56
C THR A 353 0.70 18.42 0.82
N ILE A 354 -0.28 17.97 1.61
CA ILE A 354 -0.46 16.54 1.90
C ILE A 354 -1.26 15.91 0.78
N LEU A 355 -0.68 14.93 0.07
CA LEU A 355 -1.29 14.34 -1.11
C LEU A 355 -2.37 13.31 -0.78
N ASP A 356 -2.27 12.64 0.36
CA ASP A 356 -3.13 11.55 0.81
C ASP A 356 -3.23 11.53 2.35
N GLN A 357 -3.92 12.51 2.92
CA GLN A 357 -4.09 12.65 4.37
C GLN A 357 -4.89 11.47 4.94
N PRO A 358 -4.31 10.62 5.82
CA PRO A 358 -5.05 9.57 6.49
C PRO A 358 -6.21 10.14 7.33
N ALA A 359 -7.42 9.58 7.20
CA ALA A 359 -8.56 9.96 8.04
C ALA A 359 -8.53 9.24 9.38
N GLY A 360 -8.93 9.94 10.44
CA GLY A 360 -9.13 9.38 11.76
C GLY A 360 -8.63 10.32 12.84
N SER A 361 -9.07 10.10 14.06
CA SER A 361 -8.62 10.87 15.22
C SER A 361 -8.80 10.06 16.50
N ILE A 362 -8.31 10.59 17.63
CA ILE A 362 -8.54 10.00 18.94
C ILE A 362 -10.02 9.89 19.30
N THR A 363 -10.92 10.63 18.66
CA THR A 363 -12.37 10.56 18.89
C THR A 363 -13.12 9.67 17.89
N ASP A 364 -12.47 9.18 16.83
CA ASP A 364 -13.10 8.32 15.82
C ASP A 364 -13.09 6.83 16.25
N PRO A 365 -14.23 6.24 16.65
CA PRO A 365 -14.26 4.88 17.19
C PRO A 365 -13.73 3.79 16.24
N ASN A 366 -13.67 4.07 14.93
CA ASN A 366 -13.15 3.13 13.93
C ASN A 366 -11.65 3.32 13.65
N ALA A 367 -11.07 4.45 14.06
CA ALA A 367 -9.66 4.74 13.85
C ALA A 367 -8.77 3.98 14.83
N LYS A 368 -7.63 3.51 14.31
CA LYS A 368 -6.52 2.98 15.10
C LYS A 368 -5.23 3.73 14.78
N ILE A 369 -4.26 3.69 15.69
CA ILE A 369 -2.90 4.18 15.43
C ILE A 369 -2.21 3.18 14.50
N TYR A 370 -1.86 3.61 13.29
CA TYR A 370 -1.25 2.83 12.21
C TYR A 370 0.16 3.34 11.90
N PRO A 371 1.09 2.49 11.45
CA PRO A 371 2.41 2.90 10.98
C PRO A 371 2.37 3.31 9.51
N PHE A 372 3.06 4.41 9.20
CA PHE A 372 3.23 4.93 7.85
C PHE A 372 4.69 5.27 7.57
N LYS A 373 5.13 4.98 6.35
CA LYS A 373 6.27 5.66 5.74
C LYS A 373 5.76 6.99 5.20
N ILE A 374 6.41 8.10 5.58
CA ILE A 374 6.16 9.41 4.96
C ILE A 374 7.26 9.67 3.93
N HIS A 375 6.86 9.91 2.68
CA HIS A 375 7.76 10.43 1.65
C HIS A 375 7.50 11.92 1.47
N VAL A 376 8.56 12.72 1.54
CA VAL A 376 8.51 14.17 1.34
C VAL A 376 9.17 14.51 0.00
N ALA A 377 8.61 15.45 -0.76
CA ALA A 377 9.26 15.92 -1.97
C ALA A 377 9.08 17.41 -2.20
N ARG A 378 10.03 18.00 -2.94
CA ARG A 378 9.81 19.28 -3.61
C ARG A 378 9.52 19.03 -5.07
N GLN A 379 8.33 19.38 -5.54
CA GLN A 379 7.87 19.10 -6.91
C GLN A 379 7.28 20.37 -7.56
N PRO A 380 7.26 20.46 -8.90
CA PRO A 380 6.89 21.68 -9.59
C PRO A 380 5.41 22.04 -9.39
N TYR A 381 5.15 23.33 -9.28
CA TYR A 381 3.81 23.92 -9.23
C TYR A 381 3.78 25.21 -10.06
N ASP A 382 2.59 25.59 -10.52
CA ASP A 382 2.36 26.85 -11.23
C ASP A 382 2.21 28.01 -10.23
N THR A 383 3.05 29.04 -10.30
CA THR A 383 3.08 30.14 -9.31
C THR A 383 1.90 31.11 -9.44
N VAL A 384 1.24 31.14 -10.59
CA VAL A 384 0.07 31.99 -10.84
C VAL A 384 -1.19 31.23 -10.47
N ASN A 385 -1.28 29.98 -10.93
CA ASN A 385 -2.46 29.16 -10.72
C ASN A 385 -2.46 28.43 -9.37
N ASN A 386 -1.34 28.30 -8.67
CA ASN A 386 -1.21 27.63 -7.39
C ASN A 386 -1.75 26.19 -7.39
N TYR A 387 -1.35 25.36 -8.35
CA TYR A 387 -1.54 23.91 -8.31
C TYR A 387 -0.26 23.20 -8.73
N LEU A 388 -0.11 21.95 -8.29
CA LEU A 388 0.99 21.08 -8.70
C LEU A 388 0.91 20.79 -10.19
N LEU A 389 2.08 20.72 -10.83
CA LEU A 389 2.23 20.44 -12.26
C LEU A 389 2.78 19.02 -12.46
N GLN A 390 2.26 18.32 -13.46
CA GLN A 390 2.81 17.06 -13.92
C GLN A 390 3.73 17.32 -15.13
N PRO A 391 5.05 17.11 -15.02
CA PRO A 391 5.95 17.26 -16.16
C PRO A 391 5.88 16.04 -17.09
N LEU A 392 6.08 16.28 -18.38
CA LEU A 392 6.51 15.25 -19.31
C LEU A 392 7.99 14.91 -19.06
N THR A 393 8.29 13.66 -18.72
CA THR A 393 9.63 13.20 -18.35
C THR A 393 10.21 12.19 -19.33
N ALA A 394 9.50 11.09 -19.60
CA ALA A 394 10.09 9.88 -20.19
C ALA A 394 10.12 9.86 -21.74
N ARG A 395 9.41 10.78 -22.41
CA ARG A 395 9.40 10.93 -23.87
C ARG A 395 10.70 11.60 -24.35
N GLU A 396 11.00 11.51 -25.65
CA GLU A 396 12.25 12.06 -26.22
C GLU A 396 12.37 13.59 -26.07
N ASP A 397 11.25 14.29 -26.12
CA ASP A 397 11.12 15.73 -25.86
C ASP A 397 10.84 16.04 -24.37
N GLY A 398 10.83 15.02 -23.51
CA GLY A 398 10.60 15.14 -22.08
C GLY A 398 11.85 15.53 -21.28
N PHE A 399 11.62 15.92 -20.02
CA PHE A 399 12.65 16.47 -19.14
C PHE A 399 13.89 15.57 -18.97
N TRP A 400 13.74 14.24 -18.97
CA TRP A 400 14.88 13.33 -18.80
C TRP A 400 15.87 13.37 -19.97
N THR A 401 15.47 13.93 -21.10
CA THR A 401 16.31 14.08 -22.29
C THR A 401 16.71 15.54 -22.50
N THR A 402 15.76 16.47 -22.35
CA THR A 402 15.96 17.88 -22.71
C THR A 402 16.51 18.73 -21.56
N PHE A 403 16.24 18.33 -20.31
CA PHE A 403 16.51 19.11 -19.09
C PHE A 403 15.90 20.53 -19.14
N ASP A 404 14.79 20.70 -19.86
CA ASP A 404 14.07 21.97 -20.01
C ASP A 404 12.73 21.92 -19.27
N TRP A 405 12.69 22.53 -18.08
CA TRP A 405 11.50 22.55 -17.22
C TRP A 405 10.29 23.24 -17.88
N PRO A 406 10.38 24.50 -18.38
CA PRO A 406 9.26 25.14 -19.06
C PRO A 406 8.61 24.28 -20.16
N SER A 407 9.42 23.67 -21.02
CA SER A 407 8.91 22.80 -22.09
C SER A 407 8.23 21.54 -21.53
N ALA A 408 8.88 20.85 -20.59
CA ALA A 408 8.33 19.64 -19.97
C ALA A 408 7.01 19.91 -19.21
N LEU A 409 6.91 21.05 -18.53
CA LEU A 409 5.71 21.46 -17.80
C LEU A 409 4.59 21.86 -18.75
N GLN A 410 4.89 22.61 -19.82
CA GLN A 410 3.89 22.94 -20.85
C GLN A 410 3.33 21.67 -21.51
N LEU A 411 4.20 20.79 -22.00
CA LEU A 411 3.78 19.55 -22.66
C LEU A 411 3.00 18.64 -21.71
N GLY A 412 3.41 18.56 -20.44
CA GLY A 412 2.70 17.81 -19.42
C GLY A 412 1.30 18.37 -19.15
N SER A 413 1.19 19.68 -18.95
CA SER A 413 -0.07 20.40 -18.76
C SER A 413 -1.04 20.21 -19.94
N ASP A 414 -0.54 20.32 -21.18
CA ASP A 414 -1.33 20.08 -22.39
C ASP A 414 -1.91 18.65 -22.44
N ILE A 415 -1.12 17.64 -22.02
CA ILE A 415 -1.53 16.23 -21.99
C ILE A 415 -2.62 15.98 -20.94
N VAL A 416 -2.51 16.60 -19.77
CA VAL A 416 -3.48 16.43 -18.67
C VAL A 416 -4.65 17.41 -18.75
N GLY A 417 -4.69 18.26 -19.78
CA GLY A 417 -5.79 19.21 -20.01
C GLY A 417 -5.83 20.37 -19.01
N MET A 418 -4.67 20.80 -18.53
CA MET A 418 -4.53 21.93 -17.60
C MET A 418 -3.84 23.11 -18.26
N ASP A 419 -4.15 24.32 -17.79
CA ASP A 419 -3.42 25.52 -18.19
C ASP A 419 -2.04 25.54 -17.52
N PHE A 420 -1.05 26.10 -18.21
CA PHE A 420 0.23 26.48 -17.60
C PHE A 420 0.46 27.97 -17.84
N SER A 421 0.72 28.72 -16.77
CA SER A 421 0.92 30.17 -16.85
C SER A 421 2.24 30.55 -17.53
N GLY A 422 3.16 29.60 -17.67
CA GLY A 422 4.55 29.84 -18.06
C GLY A 422 5.48 30.13 -16.88
N GLU A 423 4.94 30.27 -15.67
CA GLU A 423 5.70 30.50 -14.44
C GLU A 423 5.55 29.31 -13.49
N TYR A 424 6.68 28.85 -12.94
CA TYR A 424 6.72 27.71 -12.03
C TYR A 424 7.75 27.93 -10.92
N ASP A 425 7.55 27.21 -9.83
CA ASP A 425 8.51 27.02 -8.74
C ASP A 425 8.27 25.62 -8.14
N PHE A 426 8.93 25.28 -7.02
CA PHE A 426 8.83 23.97 -6.39
C PHE A 426 8.26 24.09 -4.97
N ALA A 427 7.18 23.35 -4.71
CA ALA A 427 6.50 23.31 -3.42
C ALA A 427 6.74 21.97 -2.71
N GLU A 428 6.71 21.98 -1.38
CA GLU A 428 6.86 20.78 -0.56
C GLU A 428 5.56 19.97 -0.52
N THR A 429 5.68 18.66 -0.65
CA THR A 429 4.55 17.71 -0.69
C THR A 429 4.85 16.48 0.17
N TRP A 430 3.85 15.99 0.89
CA TRP A 430 3.97 14.84 1.78
C TRP A 430 3.03 13.74 1.32
N MET A 431 3.49 12.49 1.38
CA MET A 431 2.70 11.32 0.98
C MET A 431 2.86 10.19 1.99
N TYR A 432 1.74 9.61 2.42
CA TYR A 432 1.64 8.61 3.48
C TYR A 432 1.44 7.21 2.91
N TRP A 433 2.42 6.34 3.09
CA TRP A 433 2.39 4.95 2.65
C TRP A 433 2.20 4.04 3.86
N PRO A 434 1.06 3.33 3.98
CA PRO A 434 0.86 2.37 5.06
C PRO A 434 1.94 1.28 5.05
N VAL A 435 2.43 0.90 6.23
CA VAL A 435 3.41 -0.17 6.39
C VAL A 435 2.69 -1.44 6.83
N THR A 436 2.81 -2.51 6.05
CA THR A 436 1.93 -3.69 6.15
C THR A 436 2.63 -5.04 6.02
N HIS A 437 3.89 -5.07 5.57
CA HIS A 437 4.69 -6.28 5.38
C HIS A 437 5.96 -6.27 6.26
N MET A 438 6.79 -7.31 6.13
CA MET A 438 8.00 -7.50 6.95
C MET A 438 7.68 -7.65 8.44
N VAL A 439 6.67 -8.47 8.75
CA VAL A 439 6.32 -8.81 10.13
C VAL A 439 7.39 -9.75 10.69
N PRO A 440 8.28 -9.31 11.59
CA PRO A 440 9.31 -10.15 12.13
C PRO A 440 8.76 -11.08 13.23
N PRO A 441 9.58 -11.99 13.78
CA PRO A 441 9.18 -12.84 14.89
C PRO A 441 8.67 -12.05 16.08
N SER A 442 7.72 -12.62 16.82
CA SER A 442 6.99 -11.94 17.90
C SER A 442 7.88 -11.35 19.00
N GLU A 443 9.09 -11.89 19.18
CA GLU A 443 10.09 -11.42 20.14
C GLU A 443 10.67 -10.05 19.78
N LYS A 444 10.52 -9.61 18.51
CA LYS A 444 10.92 -8.29 18.03
C LYS A 444 9.78 -7.27 18.02
N ALA A 445 8.57 -7.66 18.39
CA ALA A 445 7.44 -6.73 18.46
C ALA A 445 7.71 -5.62 19.50
N LEU A 446 7.12 -4.45 19.29
CA LEU A 446 7.21 -3.34 20.23
C LEU A 446 6.63 -3.76 21.58
N THR A 447 7.45 -3.69 22.62
CA THR A 447 7.03 -3.83 24.02
C THR A 447 6.66 -2.48 24.62
N CYS A 448 6.08 -2.48 25.83
CA CYS A 448 5.54 -1.29 26.48
C CYS A 448 6.48 -0.07 26.43
N ASN A 449 7.78 -0.26 26.71
CA ASN A 449 8.76 0.82 26.82
C ASN A 449 9.18 1.42 25.47
N PHE A 450 8.79 0.81 24.35
CA PHE A 450 8.98 1.43 23.04
C PHE A 450 7.97 2.56 22.78
N CYS A 451 6.82 2.54 23.44
CA CYS A 451 5.80 3.59 23.31
C CYS A 451 5.71 4.45 24.56
N HIS A 452 5.80 3.82 25.73
CA HIS A 452 5.65 4.46 27.02
C HIS A 452 7.01 4.86 27.62
N GLY A 453 7.04 6.02 28.26
CA GLY A 453 8.22 6.58 28.90
C GLY A 453 8.89 7.70 28.09
N PRO A 454 9.98 8.29 28.63
CA PRO A 454 10.57 9.52 28.10
C PRO A 454 11.16 9.41 26.68
N GLU A 455 11.54 8.20 26.27
CA GLU A 455 12.13 7.92 24.95
C GLU A 455 11.16 7.10 24.07
N GLY A 456 9.85 7.17 24.38
CA GLY A 456 8.81 6.50 23.60
C GLY A 456 8.72 7.00 22.17
N ARG A 457 8.42 6.10 21.24
CA ARG A 457 8.27 6.35 19.79
C ARG A 457 7.00 7.14 19.43
N MET A 458 6.06 7.29 20.36
CA MET A 458 4.75 7.90 20.11
C MET A 458 4.77 9.40 20.45
N ASP A 459 4.44 10.24 19.47
CA ASP A 459 4.10 11.64 19.75
C ASP A 459 2.66 11.72 20.27
N TRP A 460 2.53 11.53 21.59
CA TRP A 460 1.23 11.49 22.24
C TRP A 460 0.42 12.77 22.04
N GLN A 461 1.06 13.93 22.00
CA GLN A 461 0.37 15.21 21.81
C GLN A 461 -0.14 15.37 20.39
N ALA A 462 0.67 15.00 19.39
CA ALA A 462 0.21 14.97 17.99
C ALA A 462 -0.95 13.97 17.78
N LEU A 463 -0.94 12.86 18.52
CA LEU A 463 -2.04 11.88 18.53
C LEU A 463 -3.27 12.32 19.35
N GLY A 464 -3.26 13.51 19.95
CA GLY A 464 -4.39 14.08 20.68
C GLY A 464 -4.52 13.63 22.14
N TYR A 465 -3.53 12.92 22.68
CA TYR A 465 -3.46 12.63 24.12
C TYR A 465 -2.87 13.83 24.89
N LEU A 466 -3.20 13.93 26.18
CA LEU A 466 -2.62 14.97 27.06
C LEU A 466 -1.15 14.69 27.42
N GLY A 467 -0.71 13.45 27.26
CA GLY A 467 0.62 12.93 27.55
C GLY A 467 0.62 11.42 27.41
N ASP A 468 1.64 10.76 27.95
CA ASP A 468 1.72 9.30 27.94
C ASP A 468 0.47 8.68 28.60
N PRO A 469 -0.32 7.85 27.88
CA PRO A 469 -1.55 7.25 28.40
C PRO A 469 -1.34 6.40 29.66
N ILE A 470 -0.13 5.90 29.92
CA ILE A 470 0.16 5.16 31.15
C ILE A 470 0.04 6.04 32.40
N ASP A 471 0.33 7.34 32.25
CA ASP A 471 0.29 8.32 33.34
C ASP A 471 -1.00 9.18 33.29
N TRP A 472 -1.51 9.46 32.09
CA TRP A 472 -2.60 10.42 31.86
C TRP A 472 -3.96 9.77 31.60
N GLY A 473 -4.00 8.45 31.39
CA GLY A 473 -5.21 7.72 31.02
C GLY A 473 -5.39 7.55 29.52
N GLY A 474 -6.12 6.49 29.15
CA GLY A 474 -6.32 6.07 27.76
C GLY A 474 -7.34 6.90 26.98
N ARG A 475 -7.57 6.46 25.75
CA ARG A 475 -8.58 7.00 24.83
C ARG A 475 -9.97 6.94 25.47
N ASN A 476 -10.70 8.06 25.46
CA ASN A 476 -12.09 8.12 25.90
C ASN A 476 -13.00 8.40 24.71
N LEU A 477 -13.74 7.39 24.28
CA LEU A 477 -14.83 7.55 23.33
C LEU A 477 -16.06 7.83 24.17
N GLU A 478 -16.60 9.06 24.12
CA GLU A 478 -17.89 9.32 24.76
C GLU A 478 -18.91 8.36 24.13
N ASN A 479 -19.43 7.44 24.94
CA ASN A 479 -20.53 6.57 24.52
C ASN A 479 -21.71 7.47 24.19
N ASN A 480 -21.91 7.78 22.91
CA ASN A 480 -23.20 8.23 22.41
C ASN A 480 -24.17 7.04 22.47
N GLU A 481 -24.67 6.76 23.68
CA GLU A 481 -25.91 5.99 23.87
C GLU A 481 -27.13 6.82 23.43
#